data_AF-A0A507E8E0-F1
#
_entry.id   AF-A0A507E8E0-F1
#
_cell.length_a   1.000
_cell.length_b   1.000
_cell.length_c   1.000
_cell.angle_alpha   90.00
_cell.angle_beta   90.00
_cell.angle_gamma   90.00
#
_symmetry.space_group_name_H-M   'P 1'
#
loop_
_entity.id
_entity.type
_entity.pdbx_description
1 polymer ?
#
loop_
_entity_poly.entity_id
_entity_poly.type
_entity_poly.pdbx_seq_one_letter_code
_entity_poly.pdbx_strand_id
1 'polypeptide(L)'
;MAYARPLALFTLLTFILVTFFYSPGPTPSSPYRYVCDLGAYTHLPYLPPIDDDPSSLLAAAAEYASSKGLEKTSYTHVSRINGQRGTYHTDCSCFISYLLHTTGLTAHLEDVPKERNDTAVDPPMSRAQDYANFIYGLNSTHPRWKRIHRVSDLIPGDLITWSIPSRTTNTGHMMVVLADPVTIPVSGNETWVHVADASSITHEWDSACHDGVCKRWGVGQGFVMLLEREGGIVGFKFRSGARERLWEVGVGRLL
;
A
#
# COMPACT_ATOMS: atom_id res chain seq x y z
N MET A 1 -47.07 82.91 9.51
CA MET A 1 -46.26 82.51 10.68
C MET A 1 -46.81 81.19 11.19
N ALA A 2 -46.05 80.12 11.01
CA ALA A 2 -46.16 78.75 11.57
C ALA A 2 -45.71 77.76 10.48
N TYR A 3 -44.40 77.52 10.40
CA TYR A 3 -43.83 76.42 9.61
C TYR A 3 -43.63 75.24 10.56
N ALA A 4 -44.44 74.20 10.39
CA ALA A 4 -44.33 72.94 11.12
C ALA A 4 -43.22 72.07 10.48
N ARG A 5 -42.39 71.46 11.34
CA ARG A 5 -41.30 70.55 11.00
C ARG A 5 -41.82 69.21 10.49
N PRO A 6 -41.09 68.49 9.61
CA PRO A 6 -41.47 67.14 9.20
C PRO A 6 -41.13 66.12 10.30
N LEU A 7 -42.01 65.14 10.50
CA LEU A 7 -41.78 63.95 11.30
C LEU A 7 -40.68 63.10 10.65
N ALA A 8 -39.61 62.82 11.39
CA ALA A 8 -38.66 61.77 11.06
C ALA A 8 -39.27 60.41 11.43
N LEU A 9 -39.32 59.52 10.46
CA LEU A 9 -39.74 58.13 10.60
C LEU A 9 -38.63 57.36 11.34
N PHE A 10 -38.86 56.97 12.60
CA PHE A 10 -37.98 56.06 13.32
C PHE A 10 -38.37 54.62 12.98
N THR A 11 -37.61 53.99 12.09
CA THR A 11 -37.67 52.54 11.87
C THR A 11 -36.87 51.84 12.96
N LEU A 12 -37.56 51.15 13.87
CA LEU A 12 -36.96 50.34 14.92
C LEU A 12 -36.44 49.03 14.30
N LEU A 13 -35.16 48.96 13.93
CA LEU A 13 -34.51 47.70 13.55
C LEU A 13 -34.19 46.90 14.81
N THR A 14 -34.98 45.87 15.09
CA THR A 14 -34.68 44.88 16.14
C THR A 14 -33.61 43.93 15.60
N PHE A 15 -32.36 44.09 16.03
CA PHE A 15 -31.33 43.06 15.84
C PHE A 15 -31.58 41.93 16.85
N ILE A 16 -32.15 40.83 16.39
CA ILE A 16 -32.13 39.57 17.14
C ILE A 16 -30.74 38.96 16.90
N LEU A 17 -29.84 39.13 17.86
CA LEU A 17 -28.58 38.37 17.91
C LEU A 17 -28.92 36.94 18.34
N VAL A 18 -29.15 36.04 17.38
CA VAL A 18 -29.17 34.61 17.66
C VAL A 18 -27.71 34.15 17.73
N THR A 19 -27.15 34.12 18.93
CA THR A 19 -25.91 33.39 19.20
C THR A 19 -26.20 31.90 19.11
N PHE A 20 -26.06 31.34 17.91
CA PHE A 20 -25.85 29.90 17.77
C PHE A 20 -24.49 29.57 18.39
N PHE A 21 -24.50 29.12 19.64
CA PHE A 21 -23.41 28.31 20.17
C PHE A 21 -23.45 26.97 19.43
N TYR A 22 -22.88 26.95 18.22
CA TYR A 22 -22.50 25.72 17.56
C TYR A 22 -21.31 25.16 18.34
N SER A 23 -21.59 24.41 19.39
CA SER A 23 -20.60 23.50 19.94
C SER A 23 -20.56 22.31 18.98
N PRO A 24 -19.50 22.11 18.19
CA PRO A 24 -19.36 20.85 17.48
C PRO A 24 -19.15 19.81 18.58
N GLY A 25 -20.22 19.11 18.95
CA GLY A 25 -20.07 17.83 19.64
C GLY A 25 -19.12 16.97 18.80
N PRO A 26 -18.29 16.12 19.42
CA PRO A 26 -17.39 15.25 18.67
C PRO A 26 -18.23 14.46 17.67
N THR A 27 -18.03 14.72 16.37
CA THR A 27 -18.53 13.84 15.33
C THR A 27 -17.98 12.45 15.65
N PRO A 28 -18.82 11.39 15.69
CA PRO A 28 -18.30 10.05 15.79
C PRO A 28 -17.36 9.89 14.60
N SER A 29 -16.07 9.68 14.85
CA SER A 29 -15.14 9.30 13.81
C SER A 29 -15.77 8.10 13.11
N SER A 30 -16.08 8.23 11.82
CA SER A 30 -16.51 7.09 11.01
C SER A 30 -15.60 5.92 11.37
N PRO A 31 -16.13 4.74 11.74
CA PRO A 31 -15.27 3.62 12.09
C PRO A 31 -14.34 3.39 10.90
N TYR A 32 -13.04 3.35 11.18
CA TYR A 32 -12.04 2.88 10.23
C TYR A 32 -12.60 1.60 9.59
N ARG A 33 -12.66 1.55 8.25
CA ARG A 33 -13.20 0.41 7.51
C ARG A 33 -12.15 -0.08 6.54
N TYR A 34 -11.95 -1.37 6.54
CA TYR A 34 -11.04 -2.09 5.68
C TYR A 34 -11.85 -3.13 4.89
N VAL A 35 -11.81 -3.08 3.56
CA VAL A 35 -12.55 -3.99 2.68
C VAL A 35 -11.65 -4.48 1.54
N CYS A 36 -11.45 -5.78 1.46
CA CYS A 36 -10.84 -6.45 0.31
C CYS A 36 -11.64 -7.72 -0.01
N ASP A 37 -12.53 -7.62 -0.99
CA ASP A 37 -13.37 -8.73 -1.41
C ASP A 37 -12.82 -9.28 -2.73
N LEU A 38 -11.89 -10.23 -2.63
CA LEU A 38 -11.21 -10.82 -3.78
C LEU A 38 -12.20 -11.48 -4.75
N GLY A 39 -13.30 -12.03 -4.25
CA GLY A 39 -14.34 -12.66 -5.07
C GLY A 39 -15.19 -11.67 -5.87
N ALA A 40 -15.16 -10.37 -5.52
CA ALA A 40 -15.86 -9.32 -6.23
C ALA A 40 -15.01 -8.65 -7.33
N TYR A 41 -13.71 -8.94 -7.41
CA TYR A 41 -12.80 -8.29 -8.36
C TYR A 41 -12.68 -9.08 -9.66
N THR A 42 -12.49 -8.37 -10.77
CA THR A 42 -12.18 -9.02 -12.04
C THR A 42 -10.73 -9.45 -12.06
N HIS A 43 -10.45 -10.64 -12.60
CA HIS A 43 -9.10 -11.12 -12.82
C HIS A 43 -8.29 -10.15 -13.70
N LEU A 44 -6.96 -10.22 -13.59
CA LEU A 44 -6.08 -9.67 -14.62
C LEU A 44 -6.45 -10.27 -15.99
N PRO A 45 -6.26 -9.52 -17.10
CA PRO A 45 -6.28 -10.16 -18.40
C PRO A 45 -5.25 -11.29 -18.42
N TYR A 46 -5.48 -12.30 -19.25
CA TYR A 46 -4.56 -13.43 -19.36
C TYR A 46 -3.13 -12.93 -19.62
N LEU A 47 -2.25 -13.16 -18.65
CA LEU A 47 -0.83 -12.91 -18.77
C LEU A 47 -0.20 -14.26 -19.12
N PRO A 48 0.37 -14.42 -20.32
CA PRO A 48 1.10 -15.65 -20.62
C PRO A 48 2.25 -15.78 -19.61
N PRO A 49 2.31 -16.87 -18.82
CA PRO A 49 3.44 -17.10 -17.93
C PRO A 49 4.73 -17.12 -18.75
N ILE A 50 5.81 -16.54 -18.21
CA ILE A 50 7.15 -16.75 -18.76
C ILE A 50 7.58 -18.20 -18.47
N ASP A 51 7.17 -18.71 -17.31
CA ASP A 51 7.25 -20.10 -16.86
C ASP A 51 6.15 -20.34 -15.78
N ASP A 52 6.03 -21.58 -15.30
CA ASP A 52 5.07 -21.95 -14.23
C ASP A 52 5.63 -21.70 -12.81
N ASP A 53 6.74 -20.96 -12.66
CA ASP A 53 7.31 -20.67 -11.33
C ASP A 53 6.43 -19.65 -10.57
N PRO A 54 6.00 -19.95 -9.33
CA PRO A 54 5.14 -19.05 -8.56
C PRO A 54 5.68 -17.63 -8.36
N SER A 55 7.00 -17.47 -8.19
CA SER A 55 7.61 -16.15 -8.05
C SER A 55 7.60 -15.41 -9.39
N SER A 56 7.98 -16.06 -10.50
CA SER A 56 7.88 -15.48 -11.84
C SER A 56 6.47 -15.01 -12.19
N LEU A 57 5.45 -15.82 -11.88
CA LEU A 57 4.04 -15.48 -12.06
C LEU A 57 3.63 -14.22 -11.29
N LEU A 58 4.05 -14.14 -10.02
CA LEU A 58 3.76 -12.98 -9.18
C LEU A 58 4.46 -11.71 -9.68
N ALA A 59 5.73 -11.81 -10.09
CA ALA A 59 6.47 -10.70 -10.68
C ALA A 59 5.80 -10.17 -11.96
N ALA A 60 5.44 -11.07 -12.88
CA ALA A 60 4.80 -10.68 -14.15
C ALA A 60 3.45 -9.99 -13.92
N ALA A 61 2.65 -10.49 -12.97
CA ALA A 61 1.38 -9.89 -12.59
C ALA A 61 1.56 -8.51 -11.93
N ALA A 62 2.55 -8.38 -11.04
CA ALA A 62 2.88 -7.12 -10.39
C ALA A 62 3.38 -6.07 -11.39
N GLU A 63 4.29 -6.44 -12.30
CA GLU A 63 4.80 -5.56 -13.36
C GLU A 63 3.65 -5.11 -14.27
N TYR A 64 2.78 -6.02 -14.70
CA TYR A 64 1.64 -5.66 -15.53
C TYR A 64 0.72 -4.68 -14.82
N ALA A 65 0.30 -4.99 -13.59
CA ALA A 65 -0.66 -4.18 -12.84
C ALA A 65 -0.11 -2.81 -12.41
N SER A 66 1.21 -2.66 -12.29
CA SER A 66 1.88 -1.41 -11.91
C SER A 66 2.35 -0.55 -13.08
N SER A 67 2.29 -1.08 -14.31
CA SER A 67 2.77 -0.38 -15.52
C SER A 67 1.76 -0.46 -16.67
N LYS A 68 1.92 -1.43 -17.58
CA LYS A 68 1.17 -1.55 -18.85
C LYS A 68 -0.33 -1.67 -18.65
N GLY A 69 -0.75 -2.33 -17.58
CA GLY A 69 -2.14 -2.54 -17.23
C GLY A 69 -2.70 -1.49 -16.28
N LEU A 70 -1.99 -0.38 -16.01
CA LEU A 70 -2.41 0.64 -15.04
C LEU A 70 -3.03 1.86 -15.72
N GLU A 71 -4.34 2.03 -15.54
CA GLU A 71 -5.10 3.18 -16.07
C GLU A 71 -5.48 4.17 -14.96
N LYS A 72 -6.01 3.66 -13.85
CA LYS A 72 -6.50 4.46 -12.72
C LYS A 72 -6.10 3.84 -11.40
N THR A 73 -5.64 4.66 -10.47
CA THR A 73 -5.15 4.18 -9.18
C THR A 73 -5.38 5.17 -8.05
N SER A 74 -5.63 4.66 -6.86
CA SER A 74 -5.63 5.42 -5.60
C SER A 74 -5.30 4.52 -4.41
N TYR A 75 -4.56 5.02 -3.42
CA TYR A 75 -4.39 4.29 -2.17
C TYR A 75 -5.66 4.40 -1.29
N THR A 76 -6.25 3.27 -0.90
CA THR A 76 -7.44 3.22 -0.02
C THR A 76 -7.56 1.87 0.68
N HIS A 77 -8.06 1.85 1.91
CA HIS A 77 -8.37 0.61 2.65
C HIS A 77 -9.72 0.00 2.26
N VAL A 78 -10.56 0.70 1.49
CA VAL A 78 -11.81 0.16 0.93
C VAL A 78 -11.57 -0.11 -0.54
N SER A 79 -11.15 -1.35 -0.84
CA SER A 79 -10.63 -1.71 -2.14
C SER A 79 -11.70 -1.97 -3.19
N ARG A 80 -11.41 -1.53 -4.42
CA ARG A 80 -12.17 -1.72 -5.64
C ARG A 80 -11.18 -1.93 -6.78
N ILE A 81 -11.06 -3.17 -7.24
CA ILE A 81 -10.12 -3.55 -8.29
C ILE A 81 -10.89 -4.05 -9.51
N ASN A 82 -10.48 -3.57 -10.69
CA ASN A 82 -10.87 -4.12 -11.98
C ASN A 82 -9.61 -4.28 -12.85
N GLY A 83 -9.01 -5.48 -12.80
CA GLY A 83 -7.77 -5.78 -13.51
C GLY A 83 -7.86 -5.64 -15.01
N GLN A 84 -8.99 -6.05 -15.60
CA GLN A 84 -9.23 -5.95 -17.04
C GLN A 84 -9.29 -4.50 -17.55
N ARG A 85 -9.68 -3.55 -16.69
CA ARG A 85 -9.79 -2.12 -17.02
C ARG A 85 -8.66 -1.28 -16.42
N GLY A 86 -7.65 -1.93 -15.84
CA GLY A 86 -6.52 -1.27 -15.21
C GLY A 86 -6.87 -0.31 -14.07
N THR A 87 -7.95 -0.60 -13.32
CA THR A 87 -8.40 0.26 -12.22
C THR A 87 -8.08 -0.39 -10.88
N TYR A 88 -7.25 0.26 -10.07
CA TYR A 88 -6.77 -0.26 -8.79
C TYR A 88 -6.94 0.79 -7.69
N HIS A 89 -8.08 0.76 -7.02
CA HIS A 89 -8.27 1.50 -5.77
C HIS A 89 -8.03 0.51 -4.63
N THR A 90 -6.86 0.53 -4.01
CA THR A 90 -6.45 -0.53 -3.08
C THR A 90 -5.34 -0.05 -2.15
N ASP A 91 -5.06 -0.81 -1.11
CA ASP A 91 -3.83 -0.72 -0.33
C ASP A 91 -2.86 -1.85 -0.66
N CYS A 92 -1.72 -1.87 0.02
CA CYS A 92 -0.63 -2.81 -0.23
C CYS A 92 -1.05 -4.26 0.01
N SER A 93 -1.67 -4.60 1.14
CA SER A 93 -2.05 -5.98 1.44
C SER A 93 -3.16 -6.50 0.55
N CYS A 94 -4.16 -5.68 0.20
CA CYS A 94 -5.20 -6.10 -0.73
C CYS A 94 -4.67 -6.21 -2.16
N PHE A 95 -3.73 -5.36 -2.57
CA PHE A 95 -3.08 -5.47 -3.88
C PHE A 95 -2.31 -6.79 -4.01
N ILE A 96 -1.47 -7.14 -3.04
CA ILE A 96 -0.73 -8.42 -3.05
C ILE A 96 -1.69 -9.61 -3.02
N SER A 97 -2.71 -9.58 -2.16
CA SER A 97 -3.69 -10.66 -2.07
C SER A 97 -4.48 -10.83 -3.38
N TYR A 98 -4.79 -9.72 -4.06
CA TYR A 98 -5.39 -9.72 -5.39
C TYR A 98 -4.47 -10.36 -6.43
N LEU A 99 -3.18 -10.00 -6.45
CA LEU A 99 -2.21 -10.61 -7.37
C LEU A 99 -2.11 -12.12 -7.15
N LEU A 100 -1.93 -12.58 -5.90
CA LEU A 100 -1.87 -14.00 -5.57
C LEU A 100 -3.14 -14.74 -5.98
N HIS A 101 -4.31 -14.15 -5.74
CA HIS A 101 -5.58 -14.75 -6.10
C HIS A 101 -5.74 -14.87 -7.62
N THR A 102 -5.47 -13.79 -8.35
CA THR A 102 -5.71 -13.75 -9.81
C THR A 102 -4.70 -14.55 -10.62
N THR A 103 -3.52 -14.85 -10.06
CA THR A 103 -2.51 -15.70 -10.72
C THR A 103 -2.65 -17.19 -10.36
N GLY A 104 -3.69 -17.56 -9.60
CA GLY A 104 -3.89 -18.95 -9.17
C GLY A 104 -3.04 -19.38 -7.97
N LEU A 105 -2.29 -18.46 -7.36
CA LEU A 105 -1.45 -18.68 -6.17
C LEU A 105 -2.26 -18.59 -4.86
N THR A 106 -3.52 -19.04 -4.88
CA THR A 106 -4.42 -18.95 -3.72
C THR A 106 -3.92 -19.82 -2.55
N ALA A 107 -3.22 -20.93 -2.81
CA ALA A 107 -2.63 -21.75 -1.76
C ALA A 107 -1.55 -20.99 -0.94
N HIS A 108 -0.77 -20.13 -1.58
CA HIS A 108 0.21 -19.27 -0.90
C HIS A 108 -0.50 -18.20 -0.04
N LEU A 109 -1.61 -17.65 -0.54
CA LEU A 109 -2.46 -16.71 0.21
C LEU A 109 -3.08 -17.37 1.46
N GLU A 110 -3.47 -18.64 1.38
CA GLU A 110 -4.09 -19.39 2.48
C GLU A 110 -3.12 -19.73 3.62
N ASP A 111 -1.81 -19.77 3.35
CA ASP A 111 -0.78 -19.99 4.38
C ASP A 111 -0.65 -18.83 5.36
N VAL A 112 -0.97 -17.61 4.91
CA VAL A 112 -0.79 -16.41 5.71
C VAL A 112 -1.99 -16.23 6.64
N PRO A 113 -1.79 -16.16 7.97
CA PRO A 113 -2.88 -15.96 8.91
C PRO A 113 -3.68 -14.68 8.61
N LYS A 114 -5.00 -14.79 8.63
CA LYS A 114 -5.90 -13.64 8.44
C LYS A 114 -6.11 -12.90 9.75
N GLU A 115 -6.23 -11.57 9.70
CA GLU A 115 -6.73 -10.78 10.82
C GLU A 115 -8.18 -11.22 11.13
N ARG A 116 -8.45 -11.52 12.40
CA ARG A 116 -9.77 -12.00 12.87
C ARG A 116 -10.31 -11.22 14.07
N ASN A 117 -9.48 -10.40 14.71
CA ASN A 117 -9.83 -9.67 15.93
C ASN A 117 -10.23 -8.22 15.64
N ASP A 118 -9.92 -7.71 14.44
CA ASP A 118 -10.30 -6.36 14.02
C ASP A 118 -11.63 -6.39 13.25
N THR A 119 -12.72 -5.98 13.91
CA THR A 119 -14.06 -5.93 13.31
C THR A 119 -14.20 -4.89 12.19
N ALA A 120 -13.21 -4.01 12.00
CA ALA A 120 -13.15 -3.10 10.86
C ALA A 120 -12.81 -3.79 9.54
N VAL A 121 -12.27 -5.01 9.59
CA VAL A 121 -11.78 -5.79 8.45
C VAL A 121 -12.88 -6.75 8.00
N ASP A 122 -13.45 -6.48 6.82
CA ASP A 122 -14.57 -7.25 6.27
C ASP A 122 -14.44 -7.42 4.74
N PRO A 123 -14.26 -8.66 4.22
CA PRO A 123 -14.12 -9.92 4.96
C PRO A 123 -12.75 -10.03 5.69
N PRO A 124 -12.58 -10.99 6.62
CA PRO A 124 -11.28 -11.26 7.24
C PRO A 124 -10.17 -11.51 6.22
N MET A 125 -9.03 -10.84 6.39
CA MET A 125 -7.88 -10.97 5.51
C MET A 125 -6.56 -10.65 6.18
N SER A 126 -5.46 -11.09 5.58
CA SER A 126 -4.09 -10.88 6.06
C SER A 126 -3.61 -9.48 5.68
N ARG A 127 -3.19 -8.68 6.66
CA ARG A 127 -2.61 -7.34 6.46
C ARG A 127 -1.08 -7.41 6.44
N ALA A 128 -0.41 -6.30 6.16
CA ALA A 128 1.05 -6.26 6.06
C ALA A 128 1.78 -6.88 7.27
N GLN A 129 1.29 -6.63 8.49
CA GLN A 129 1.87 -7.25 9.70
C GLN A 129 1.75 -8.78 9.68
N ASP A 130 0.66 -9.33 9.14
CA ASP A 130 0.38 -10.76 9.19
C ASP A 130 1.29 -11.51 8.23
N TYR A 131 1.53 -10.94 7.04
CA TYR A 131 2.55 -11.40 6.12
C TYR A 131 3.96 -11.29 6.73
N ALA A 132 4.29 -10.17 7.36
CA ALA A 132 5.59 -9.98 8.01
C ALA A 132 5.82 -11.04 9.09
N ASN A 133 4.87 -11.20 10.02
CA ASN A 133 4.93 -12.18 11.09
C ASN A 133 5.00 -13.62 10.58
N PHE A 134 4.23 -13.94 9.54
CA PHE A 134 4.29 -15.24 8.88
C PHE A 134 5.69 -15.50 8.31
N ILE A 135 6.24 -14.56 7.53
CA ILE A 135 7.56 -14.68 6.91
C ILE A 135 8.66 -14.76 7.98
N TYR A 136 8.57 -13.98 9.06
CA TYR A 136 9.53 -14.06 10.16
C TYR A 136 9.55 -15.46 10.81
N GLY A 137 8.37 -16.08 10.93
CA GLY A 137 8.18 -17.39 11.52
C GLY A 137 8.42 -18.57 10.58
N LEU A 138 8.74 -18.35 9.30
CA LEU A 138 9.02 -19.43 8.35
C LEU A 138 10.20 -20.29 8.80
N ASN A 139 9.99 -21.60 8.85
CA ASN A 139 11.06 -22.57 8.97
C ASN A 139 11.63 -22.90 7.58
N SER A 140 12.83 -23.49 7.54
CA SER A 140 13.52 -23.85 6.28
C SER A 140 12.85 -24.96 5.46
N THR A 141 11.79 -25.58 6.00
CA THR A 141 11.11 -26.74 5.41
C THR A 141 9.68 -26.42 4.94
N HIS A 142 9.28 -25.14 4.90
CA HIS A 142 7.94 -24.79 4.47
C HIS A 142 7.72 -25.17 2.98
N PRO A 143 6.63 -25.87 2.62
CA PRO A 143 6.49 -26.47 1.30
C PRO A 143 6.30 -25.47 0.15
N ARG A 144 5.78 -24.28 0.44
CA ARG A 144 5.40 -23.25 -0.55
C ARG A 144 6.13 -21.92 -0.40
N TRP A 145 6.96 -21.79 0.64
CA TRP A 145 7.56 -20.51 0.98
C TRP A 145 9.00 -20.70 1.44
N LYS A 146 9.84 -19.73 1.12
CA LYS A 146 11.22 -19.66 1.61
C LYS A 146 11.52 -18.25 2.10
N ARG A 147 12.06 -18.13 3.31
CA ARG A 147 12.58 -16.85 3.79
C ARG A 147 13.90 -16.53 3.08
N ILE A 148 14.02 -15.30 2.60
CA ILE A 148 15.24 -14.75 2.01
C ILE A 148 15.88 -13.80 3.04
N HIS A 149 17.20 -13.93 3.23
CA HIS A 149 17.92 -13.23 4.29
C HIS A 149 18.79 -12.08 3.80
N ARG A 150 19.27 -12.16 2.56
CA ARG A 150 20.20 -11.20 1.97
C ARG A 150 19.57 -10.49 0.79
N VAL A 151 19.92 -9.22 0.63
CA VAL A 151 19.46 -8.43 -0.52
C VAL A 151 19.97 -9.04 -1.81
N SER A 152 21.21 -9.52 -1.85
CA SER A 152 21.81 -10.16 -3.03
C SER A 152 21.10 -11.42 -3.52
N ASP A 153 20.29 -12.04 -2.66
CA ASP A 153 19.60 -13.28 -2.96
C ASP A 153 18.19 -13.04 -3.53
N LEU A 154 17.73 -11.78 -3.59
CA LEU A 154 16.41 -11.42 -4.11
C LEU A 154 16.27 -11.72 -5.60
N ILE A 155 15.09 -12.17 -6.00
CA ILE A 155 14.70 -12.37 -7.41
C ILE A 155 13.34 -11.72 -7.67
N PRO A 156 12.96 -11.50 -8.95
CA PRO A 156 11.60 -11.11 -9.30
C PRO A 156 10.55 -12.05 -8.68
N GLY A 157 9.54 -11.48 -8.04
CA GLY A 157 8.45 -12.21 -7.39
C GLY A 157 8.60 -12.36 -5.88
N ASP A 158 9.78 -12.11 -5.32
CA ASP A 158 9.94 -12.09 -3.86
C ASP A 158 9.04 -10.99 -3.24
N LEU A 159 8.39 -11.34 -2.14
CA LEU A 159 7.59 -10.40 -1.35
C LEU A 159 8.42 -9.80 -0.24
N ILE A 160 8.59 -8.48 -0.28
CA ILE A 160 9.18 -7.70 0.81
C ILE A 160 8.04 -7.18 1.68
N THR A 161 8.20 -7.30 3.00
CA THR A 161 7.24 -6.79 3.96
C THR A 161 7.90 -6.35 5.26
N TRP A 162 7.27 -5.47 6.00
CA TRP A 162 7.62 -5.18 7.37
C TRP A 162 6.36 -4.86 8.17
N SER A 163 6.43 -5.12 9.47
CA SER A 163 5.41 -4.69 10.43
C SER A 163 5.77 -3.34 11.04
N ILE A 164 4.77 -2.54 11.40
CA ILE A 164 4.96 -1.35 12.24
C ILE A 164 4.51 -1.68 13.66
N PRO A 165 5.42 -1.67 14.65
CA PRO A 165 5.03 -1.88 16.03
C PRO A 165 4.03 -0.81 16.48
N SER A 166 2.95 -1.24 17.13
CA SER A 166 2.02 -0.41 17.92
C SER A 166 1.12 0.61 17.18
N ARG A 167 0.83 0.46 15.89
CA ARG A 167 -0.19 1.28 15.20
C ARG A 167 -1.34 0.42 14.71
N THR A 168 -2.54 0.63 15.27
CA THR A 168 -3.73 -0.20 14.96
C THR A 168 -4.24 -0.02 13.53
N THR A 169 -4.04 1.15 12.91
CA THR A 169 -4.53 1.45 11.55
C THR A 169 -3.45 1.36 10.47
N ASN A 170 -2.16 1.39 10.84
CA ASN A 170 -1.05 1.19 9.92
C ASN A 170 -0.22 0.01 10.39
N THR A 171 -0.48 -1.15 9.80
CA THR A 171 0.10 -2.42 10.20
C THR A 171 1.51 -2.64 9.64
N GLY A 172 1.96 -1.82 8.69
CA GLY A 172 3.17 -2.10 7.93
C GLY A 172 3.00 -1.86 6.44
N HIS A 173 3.87 -2.46 5.65
CA HIS A 173 3.82 -2.36 4.20
C HIS A 173 4.27 -3.63 3.51
N MET A 174 3.98 -3.72 2.22
CA MET A 174 4.31 -4.86 1.38
C MET A 174 4.56 -4.43 -0.06
N MET A 175 5.44 -5.15 -0.74
CA MET A 175 5.79 -4.92 -2.14
C MET A 175 6.33 -6.20 -2.79
N VAL A 176 6.24 -6.27 -4.13
CA VAL A 176 6.80 -7.34 -4.96
C VAL A 176 8.09 -6.85 -5.58
N VAL A 177 9.15 -7.66 -5.54
CA VAL A 177 10.38 -7.42 -6.30
C VAL A 177 10.12 -7.63 -7.80
N LEU A 178 10.52 -6.66 -8.63
CA LEU A 178 10.33 -6.71 -10.08
C LEU A 178 11.60 -7.06 -10.86
N ALA A 179 12.77 -6.86 -10.27
CA ALA A 179 14.07 -7.09 -10.90
C ALA A 179 15.11 -7.47 -9.84
N ASP A 180 16.21 -8.07 -10.30
CA ASP A 180 17.38 -8.32 -9.46
C ASP A 180 17.87 -6.99 -8.83
N PRO A 181 18.35 -7.00 -7.58
CA PRO A 181 18.87 -5.81 -6.93
C PRO A 181 20.02 -5.19 -7.69
N VAL A 182 20.06 -3.86 -7.72
CA VAL A 182 21.12 -3.09 -8.35
C VAL A 182 21.84 -2.27 -7.30
N THR A 183 23.15 -2.48 -7.18
CA THR A 183 24.01 -1.60 -6.39
C THR A 183 24.29 -0.33 -7.19
N ILE A 184 23.96 0.83 -6.62
CA ILE A 184 24.17 2.12 -7.28
C ILE A 184 25.41 2.77 -6.69
N PRO A 185 26.53 2.88 -7.43
CA PRO A 185 27.81 3.34 -6.89
C PRO A 185 27.83 4.80 -6.43
N VAL A 186 26.82 5.59 -6.84
CA VAL A 186 26.82 7.06 -6.70
C VAL A 186 26.45 7.52 -5.29
N SER A 187 25.85 6.66 -4.47
CA SER A 187 25.36 7.01 -3.12
C SER A 187 25.89 6.10 -2.01
N GLY A 188 27.10 5.56 -2.17
CA GLY A 188 27.80 4.81 -1.11
C GLY A 188 27.25 3.39 -0.91
N ASN A 189 27.53 2.50 -1.86
CA ASN A 189 27.17 1.07 -1.81
C ASN A 189 25.71 0.79 -1.39
N GLU A 190 24.79 1.69 -1.75
CA GLU A 190 23.37 1.48 -1.52
C GLU A 190 22.84 0.46 -2.53
N THR A 191 22.19 -0.59 -2.01
CA THR A 191 21.53 -1.60 -2.86
C THR A 191 20.06 -1.23 -3.00
N TRP A 192 19.67 -0.97 -4.24
CA TRP A 192 18.32 -0.57 -4.61
C TRP A 192 17.58 -1.74 -5.22
N VAL A 193 16.33 -1.89 -4.84
CA VAL A 193 15.45 -2.96 -5.28
C VAL A 193 14.29 -2.33 -6.04
N HIS A 194 14.10 -2.76 -7.29
CA HIS A 194 12.97 -2.35 -8.10
C HIS A 194 11.73 -3.11 -7.64
N VAL A 195 10.67 -2.39 -7.28
CA VAL A 195 9.49 -2.96 -6.64
C VAL A 195 8.19 -2.42 -7.23
N ALA A 196 7.14 -3.23 -7.15
CA ALA A 196 5.75 -2.83 -7.32
C ALA A 196 5.00 -2.94 -6.00
N ASP A 197 4.15 -1.96 -5.72
CA ASP A 197 3.32 -1.93 -4.53
C ASP A 197 2.08 -1.07 -4.75
N ALA A 198 1.29 -0.88 -3.69
CA ALA A 198 0.30 0.19 -3.61
C ALA A 198 0.59 1.04 -2.37
N SER A 199 0.85 2.35 -2.53
CA SER A 199 1.29 3.22 -1.42
C SER A 199 0.69 4.62 -1.48
N SER A 200 0.48 5.24 -0.32
CA SER A 200 0.11 6.67 -0.23
C SER A 200 1.32 7.62 -0.34
N ILE A 201 2.53 7.07 -0.49
CA ILE A 201 3.80 7.78 -0.55
C ILE A 201 4.58 7.28 -1.76
N THR A 202 5.25 8.19 -2.47
CA THR A 202 6.02 7.87 -3.68
C THR A 202 7.40 7.28 -3.36
N HIS A 203 7.84 6.34 -4.19
CA HIS A 203 9.18 5.74 -4.16
C HIS A 203 10.26 6.65 -4.78
N GLU A 204 11.51 6.19 -4.77
CA GLU A 204 12.55 6.73 -5.66
C GLU A 204 12.27 6.29 -7.10
N TRP A 205 12.49 7.20 -8.07
CA TRP A 205 12.21 6.97 -9.50
C TRP A 205 10.85 6.30 -9.76
N ASP A 206 9.86 6.75 -9.02
CA ASP A 206 8.49 6.24 -9.11
C ASP A 206 7.94 6.49 -10.51
N SER A 207 7.44 5.43 -11.16
CA SER A 207 6.87 5.50 -12.51
C SER A 207 5.66 6.43 -12.60
N ALA A 208 5.07 6.80 -11.45
CA ALA A 208 4.02 7.80 -11.36
C ALA A 208 4.51 9.26 -11.37
N CYS A 209 5.82 9.51 -11.40
CA CYS A 209 6.40 10.84 -11.53
C CYS A 209 6.67 11.15 -13.00
N HIS A 210 5.98 12.14 -13.56
CA HIS A 210 6.23 12.66 -14.90
C HIS A 210 6.66 14.13 -14.80
N ASP A 211 7.73 14.51 -15.51
CA ASP A 211 8.30 15.86 -15.52
C ASP A 211 8.55 16.44 -14.11
N GLY A 212 9.00 15.60 -13.17
CA GLY A 212 9.28 16.01 -11.79
C GLY A 212 8.04 16.25 -10.92
N VAL A 213 6.83 16.04 -11.44
CA VAL A 213 5.57 16.16 -10.68
C VAL A 213 4.99 14.76 -10.44
N CYS A 214 5.07 14.31 -9.19
CA CYS A 214 4.48 13.05 -8.78
C CYS A 214 3.01 13.26 -8.42
N LYS A 215 2.10 12.67 -9.21
CA LYS A 215 0.65 12.88 -9.07
C LYS A 215 -0.12 11.68 -8.50
N ARG A 216 0.51 10.55 -8.21
CA ARG A 216 -0.23 9.33 -7.83
C ARG A 216 0.12 8.81 -6.45
N TRP A 217 -0.94 8.40 -5.77
CA TRP A 217 -1.00 7.62 -4.55
C TRP A 217 -1.74 6.35 -5.02
N GLY A 218 -1.35 5.14 -4.62
CA GLY A 218 -1.94 3.88 -5.09
C GLY A 218 -0.90 2.94 -5.68
N VAL A 219 -1.34 2.03 -6.55
CA VAL A 219 -0.48 1.09 -7.28
C VAL A 219 0.53 1.82 -8.18
N GLY A 220 1.80 1.38 -8.14
CA GLY A 220 2.89 1.89 -8.96
C GLY A 220 4.15 1.03 -8.84
N GLN A 221 5.25 1.50 -9.42
CA GLN A 221 6.57 0.89 -9.30
C GLN A 221 7.64 1.95 -9.06
N GLY A 222 8.73 1.55 -8.41
CA GLY A 222 9.87 2.42 -8.16
C GLY A 222 10.94 1.66 -7.40
N PHE A 223 11.85 2.39 -6.77
CA PHE A 223 12.98 1.79 -6.06
C PHE A 223 12.90 2.08 -4.57
N VAL A 224 13.13 1.04 -3.78
CA VAL A 224 13.42 1.15 -2.35
C VAL A 224 14.83 0.66 -2.09
N MET A 225 15.41 1.12 -0.99
CA MET A 225 16.71 0.65 -0.54
C MET A 225 16.52 -0.26 0.65
N LEU A 226 17.14 -1.43 0.60
CA LEU A 226 17.22 -2.34 1.73
C LEU A 226 18.57 -2.18 2.43
N LEU A 227 18.54 -2.14 3.75
CA LEU A 227 19.71 -1.98 4.60
C LEU A 227 20.12 -3.35 5.11
N GLU A 228 21.34 -3.78 4.79
CA GLU A 228 21.88 -5.07 5.24
C GLU A 228 22.96 -4.86 6.31
N ARG A 229 22.93 -5.67 7.38
CA ARG A 229 24.00 -5.75 8.39
C ARG A 229 24.15 -7.20 8.84
N GLU A 230 25.39 -7.64 9.04
CA GLU A 230 25.71 -8.98 9.56
C GLU A 230 25.03 -10.13 8.76
N GLY A 231 24.82 -9.91 7.45
CA GLY A 231 24.19 -10.90 6.56
C GLY A 231 22.66 -10.97 6.63
N GLY A 232 22.01 -9.99 7.22
CA GLY A 232 20.55 -9.88 7.30
C GLY A 232 20.01 -8.50 6.91
N ILE A 233 18.80 -8.46 6.36
CA ILE A 233 18.09 -7.20 6.08
C ILE A 233 17.54 -6.63 7.39
N VAL A 234 18.06 -5.47 7.80
CA VAL A 234 17.76 -4.82 9.08
C VAL A 234 16.93 -3.55 8.96
N GLY A 235 16.58 -3.15 7.74
CA GLY A 235 15.80 -1.94 7.52
C GLY A 235 15.67 -1.54 6.07
N PHE A 236 15.13 -0.33 5.87
CA PHE A 236 14.89 0.22 4.54
C PHE A 236 14.90 1.76 4.51
N LYS A 237 15.05 2.31 3.30
CA LYS A 237 14.71 3.70 2.95
C LYS A 237 13.75 3.67 1.76
N PHE A 238 12.62 4.38 1.88
CA PHE A 238 11.60 4.45 0.82
C PHE A 238 12.06 5.21 -0.42
N ARG A 239 12.94 6.18 -0.24
CA ARG A 239 13.50 7.01 -1.31
C ARG A 239 14.79 7.69 -0.85
N SER A 240 15.50 8.34 -1.76
CA SER A 240 16.68 9.13 -1.45
C SER A 240 16.34 10.27 -0.47
N GLY A 241 17.23 10.51 0.48
CA GLY A 241 17.01 11.48 1.57
C GLY A 241 15.92 11.12 2.58
N ALA A 242 15.20 9.99 2.41
CA ALA A 242 14.27 9.51 3.43
C ALA A 242 15.02 8.99 4.66
N ARG A 243 14.37 9.10 5.83
CA ARG A 243 14.90 8.52 7.07
C ARG A 243 14.97 7.00 6.97
N GLU A 244 16.11 6.45 7.37
CA GLU A 244 16.28 5.00 7.59
C GLU A 244 15.28 4.48 8.62
N ARG A 245 14.60 3.39 8.26
CA ARG A 245 13.74 2.63 9.16
C ARG A 245 14.42 1.32 9.49
N LEU A 246 14.93 1.20 10.71
CA LEU A 246 15.52 -0.02 11.24
C LEU A 246 14.42 -0.90 11.85
N TRP A 247 13.52 -1.37 11.00
CA TRP A 247 12.52 -2.38 11.35
C TRP A 247 12.93 -3.70 10.72
N GLU A 248 12.59 -4.82 11.36
CA GLU A 248 12.82 -6.12 10.73
C GLU A 248 12.09 -6.16 9.38
N VAL A 249 12.77 -6.60 8.33
CA VAL A 249 12.18 -6.75 7.00
C VAL A 249 12.07 -8.24 6.70
N GLY A 250 10.86 -8.68 6.41
CA GLY A 250 10.57 -10.04 5.99
C GLY A 250 10.65 -10.09 4.48
N VAL A 251 11.39 -11.07 3.96
CA VAL A 251 11.35 -11.38 2.53
C VAL A 251 10.94 -12.84 2.35
N GLY A 252 9.83 -13.06 1.64
CA GLY A 252 9.29 -14.37 1.33
C GLY A 252 9.33 -14.65 -0.16
N ARG A 253 9.94 -15.76 -0.54
CA ARG A 253 9.89 -16.33 -1.90
C ARG A 253 8.80 -17.39 -1.97
N LEU A 254 8.02 -17.37 -3.04
CA LEU A 254 7.06 -18.43 -3.34
C LEU A 254 7.82 -19.61 -3.99
N LEU A 255 7.50 -20.83 -3.57
CA LEU A 255 8.01 -22.09 -4.11
C LEU A 255 6.90 -22.87 -4.82
#